data_AF-A0A7S1X8T9-F1
#
_entry.id   AF-A0A7S1X8T9-F1
#
_cell.length_a   1.000
_cell.length_b   1.000
_cell.length_c   1.000
_cell.angle_alpha   90.00
_cell.angle_beta   90.00
_cell.angle_gamma   90.00
#
_symmetry.space_group_name_H-M   'P 1'
#
loop_
_entity.id
_entity.type
_entity.pdbx_description
1 polymer ?
#
loop_
_entity_poly.entity_id
_entity_poly.type
_entity_poly.pdbx_seq_one_letter_code
_entity_poly.pdbx_strand_id
1 'polypeptide(L)'
;VLTPLSTLYFPDWGGSTIDSVHAFTISYTMSGDRDLDRHMDQSEVTVNANIGGVFEGGEVYFNGQRDSILQDKENTVVVHSPGMALMHAGQHFHGAKPLSSGERHNLVMWMRSSSFESSPAQRFTSECAASGTGSSGIEEYPNAHLAATDTASVFRRREELK
;
A
#
# COMPACT_ATOMS: atom_id res chain seq x y z
N VAL A 1 -3.25 -10.66 16.06
CA VAL A 1 -2.36 -11.54 15.26
C VAL A 1 -1.53 -10.75 14.26
N LEU A 2 -2.06 -9.71 13.61
CA LEU A 2 -1.30 -8.91 12.63
C LEU A 2 -0.32 -7.91 13.25
N THR A 3 -0.57 -7.45 14.48
CA THR A 3 0.25 -6.42 15.16
C THR A 3 1.75 -6.74 15.22
N PRO A 4 2.21 -7.97 15.54
CA PRO A 4 3.64 -8.28 15.52
C PRO A 4 4.27 -8.11 14.13
N LEU A 5 3.53 -8.45 13.06
CA LEU A 5 4.00 -8.29 11.68
C LEU A 5 4.02 -6.82 11.28
N SER A 6 2.98 -6.05 11.65
CA SER A 6 2.96 -4.60 11.38
C SER A 6 4.08 -3.88 12.12
N THR A 7 4.31 -4.21 13.39
CA THR A 7 5.42 -3.66 14.19
C THR A 7 6.78 -3.97 13.55
N LEU A 8 6.97 -5.20 13.03
CA LEU A 8 8.24 -5.63 12.48
C LEU A 8 8.54 -5.04 11.11
N TYR A 9 7.57 -5.04 10.19
CA TYR A 9 7.79 -4.66 8.80
C TYR A 9 7.45 -3.19 8.50
N PHE A 10 6.66 -2.53 9.35
CA PHE A 10 6.19 -1.16 9.13
C PHE A 10 6.42 -0.25 10.35
N PRO A 11 7.59 -0.28 11.02
CA PRO A 11 7.84 0.55 12.20
C PRO A 11 7.75 2.05 11.89
N ASP A 12 8.22 2.47 10.72
CA ASP A 12 8.23 3.88 10.28
C ASP A 12 6.86 4.37 9.76
N TRP A 13 5.89 3.47 9.64
CA TRP A 13 4.56 3.74 9.09
C TRP A 13 3.45 3.51 10.13
N GLY A 14 3.76 3.66 11.42
CA GLY A 14 2.76 3.50 12.50
C GLY A 14 2.35 2.05 12.79
N GLY A 15 3.07 1.08 12.23
CA GLY A 15 2.76 -0.35 12.38
C GLY A 15 2.85 -0.86 13.83
N SER A 16 3.61 -0.18 14.69
CA SER A 16 3.73 -0.50 16.12
C SER A 16 2.61 0.08 16.99
N THR A 17 1.80 0.99 16.45
CA THR A 17 0.81 1.77 17.19
C THR A 17 -0.59 1.61 16.60
N ILE A 18 -0.84 0.53 15.87
CA ILE A 18 -2.15 0.21 15.30
C ILE A 18 -3.19 0.03 16.42
N ASP A 19 -4.28 0.78 16.33
CA ASP A 19 -5.36 0.82 17.32
C ASP A 19 -6.76 0.61 16.71
N SER A 20 -6.86 0.58 15.37
CA SER A 20 -8.13 0.37 14.67
C SER A 20 -7.96 -0.48 13.41
N VAL A 21 -8.99 -1.24 13.05
CA VAL A 21 -9.04 -2.06 11.83
C VAL A 21 -10.40 -1.93 11.17
N HIS A 22 -10.42 -1.57 9.89
CA HIS A 22 -11.59 -1.64 9.03
C HIS A 22 -11.40 -2.78 8.02
N ALA A 23 -12.26 -3.79 8.08
CA ALA A 23 -12.16 -4.99 7.26
C ALA A 23 -13.36 -5.12 6.32
N PHE A 24 -13.11 -5.44 5.04
CA PHE A 24 -14.12 -5.61 4.02
C PHE A 24 -13.66 -6.60 2.94
N THR A 25 -14.60 -7.10 2.15
CA THR A 25 -14.30 -8.00 1.03
C THR A 25 -14.46 -7.29 -0.30
N ILE A 26 -13.59 -7.61 -1.26
CA ILE A 26 -13.71 -7.21 -2.66
C ILE A 26 -13.90 -8.46 -3.51
N SER A 27 -14.83 -8.40 -4.46
CA SER A 27 -15.09 -9.47 -5.44
C SER A 27 -14.93 -8.93 -6.84
N TYR A 28 -13.99 -9.51 -7.59
CA TYR A 28 -13.85 -9.26 -9.03
C TYR A 28 -14.46 -10.41 -9.81
N THR A 29 -15.31 -10.10 -10.78
CA THR A 29 -16.00 -11.09 -11.61
C THR A 29 -16.12 -10.61 -13.05
N MET A 30 -16.32 -11.52 -13.99
CA MET A 30 -16.47 -11.16 -15.41
C MET A 30 -17.72 -10.33 -15.72
N SER A 31 -18.72 -10.33 -14.83
CA SER A 31 -19.95 -9.53 -14.96
C SER A 31 -20.00 -8.30 -14.06
N GLY A 32 -18.97 -8.06 -13.26
CA GLY A 32 -18.87 -6.95 -12.33
C GLY A 32 -17.57 -6.18 -12.52
N ASP A 33 -17.02 -5.68 -11.41
CA ASP A 33 -15.72 -5.03 -11.42
C ASP A 33 -14.62 -6.04 -11.78
N ARG A 34 -13.68 -5.61 -12.61
CA ARG A 34 -12.57 -6.46 -13.10
C ARG A 34 -11.21 -5.93 -12.70
N ASP A 35 -11.11 -4.65 -12.39
CA ASP A 35 -9.91 -3.93 -12.01
C ASP A 35 -10.22 -2.93 -10.91
N LEU A 36 -9.16 -2.26 -10.44
CA LEU A 36 -9.27 -1.13 -9.55
C LEU A 36 -8.18 -0.12 -9.91
N ASP A 37 -8.62 1.10 -10.16
CA ASP A 37 -7.75 2.21 -10.55
C ASP A 37 -6.66 2.48 -9.50
N ARG A 38 -5.59 3.15 -9.93
CA ARG A 38 -4.48 3.52 -9.07
C ARG A 38 -4.95 4.44 -7.93
N HIS A 39 -4.74 4.03 -6.69
CA HIS A 39 -5.12 4.76 -5.49
C HIS A 39 -4.13 4.52 -4.33
N MET A 40 -4.36 5.20 -3.22
CA MET A 40 -3.78 4.89 -1.91
C MET A 40 -4.90 4.45 -0.98
N ASP A 41 -4.57 3.64 0.02
CA ASP A 41 -5.52 3.27 1.06
C ASP A 41 -5.56 4.30 2.17
N GLN A 42 -6.74 4.42 2.81
CA GLN A 42 -6.87 5.21 4.03
C GLN A 42 -6.45 4.39 5.26
N SER A 43 -5.20 3.95 5.25
CA SER A 43 -4.58 3.10 6.27
C SER A 43 -3.11 3.49 6.50
N GLU A 44 -2.60 3.13 7.67
CA GLU A 44 -1.16 3.07 7.91
C GLU A 44 -0.58 1.83 7.24
N VAL A 45 -1.21 0.69 7.49
CA VAL A 45 -0.87 -0.60 6.89
C VAL A 45 -2.11 -1.26 6.33
N THR A 46 -2.03 -1.72 5.08
CA THR A 46 -3.07 -2.54 4.46
C THR A 46 -2.63 -3.99 4.41
N VAL A 47 -3.57 -4.89 4.71
CA VAL A 47 -3.48 -6.30 4.35
C VAL A 47 -4.52 -6.62 3.28
N ASN A 48 -4.09 -7.22 2.18
CA ASN A 48 -4.95 -7.70 1.10
C ASN A 48 -4.70 -9.21 0.94
N ALA A 49 -5.63 -10.03 1.41
CA ALA A 49 -5.55 -11.48 1.38
C ALA A 49 -6.52 -12.07 0.35
N ASN A 50 -6.02 -12.87 -0.58
CA ASN A 50 -6.89 -13.62 -1.46
C ASN A 50 -7.48 -14.81 -0.68
N ILE A 51 -8.80 -14.81 -0.54
CA ILE A 51 -9.53 -15.81 0.25
C ILE A 51 -10.22 -16.87 -0.63
N GLY A 52 -10.14 -16.75 -1.96
CA GLY A 52 -10.72 -17.74 -2.87
C GLY A 52 -10.92 -17.26 -4.30
N GLY A 53 -11.40 -18.20 -5.10
CA GLY A 53 -11.67 -18.00 -6.52
C GLY A 53 -10.76 -18.84 -7.41
N VAL A 54 -11.17 -18.95 -8.67
CA VAL A 54 -10.38 -19.54 -9.77
C VAL A 54 -10.40 -18.52 -10.89
N PHE A 55 -9.24 -17.97 -11.23
CA PHE A 55 -9.14 -16.81 -12.11
C PHE A 55 -7.79 -16.70 -12.79
N GLU A 56 -7.74 -15.87 -13.83
CA GLU A 56 -6.53 -15.41 -14.51
C GLU A 56 -6.49 -13.88 -14.57
N GLY A 57 -5.28 -13.31 -14.65
CA GLY A 57 -5.06 -11.87 -14.52
C GLY A 57 -5.31 -11.38 -13.09
N GLY A 58 -5.70 -10.11 -12.94
CA GLY A 58 -6.01 -9.56 -11.62
C GLY A 58 -4.78 -9.24 -10.77
N GLU A 59 -3.59 -9.11 -11.35
CA GLU A 59 -2.38 -8.82 -10.59
C GLU A 59 -2.50 -7.50 -9.83
N VAL A 60 -1.97 -7.47 -8.60
CA VAL A 60 -1.83 -6.21 -7.86
C VAL A 60 -0.56 -5.53 -8.36
N TYR A 61 -0.64 -4.24 -8.65
CA TYR A 61 0.53 -3.47 -9.08
C TYR A 61 0.80 -2.31 -8.13
N PHE A 62 2.07 -1.95 -7.96
CA PHE A 62 2.52 -0.82 -7.15
C PHE A 62 3.33 0.15 -8.01
N ASN A 63 2.99 1.43 -7.93
CA ASN A 63 3.61 2.53 -8.65
C ASN A 63 3.99 3.67 -7.71
N GLY A 64 4.85 3.33 -6.76
CA GLY A 64 5.55 4.25 -5.89
C GLY A 64 4.84 4.50 -4.59
N GLN A 65 5.49 5.32 -3.78
CA GLN A 65 5.01 5.73 -2.47
C GLN A 65 4.87 7.25 -2.43
N ARG A 66 3.88 7.74 -1.69
CA ARG A 66 3.73 9.17 -1.42
C ARG A 66 5.04 9.74 -0.85
N ASP A 67 5.38 10.94 -1.30
CA ASP A 67 6.55 11.72 -0.84
C ASP A 67 7.91 11.03 -1.07
N SER A 68 7.96 9.95 -1.88
CA SER A 68 9.19 9.28 -2.28
C SER A 68 9.78 9.91 -3.55
N ILE A 69 11.09 10.14 -3.57
CA ILE A 69 11.81 10.58 -4.78
C ILE A 69 11.75 9.57 -5.94
N LEU A 70 11.28 8.35 -5.66
CA LEU A 70 11.10 7.26 -6.63
C LEU A 70 9.62 7.02 -6.99
N GLN A 71 8.72 7.95 -6.66
CA GLN A 71 7.26 7.79 -6.81
C GLN A 71 6.83 7.29 -8.20
N ASP A 72 7.49 7.69 -9.28
CA ASP A 72 7.13 7.25 -10.64
C ASP A 72 8.05 6.16 -11.20
N LYS A 73 8.95 5.60 -10.39
CA LYS A 73 9.96 4.62 -10.82
C LYS A 73 9.66 3.20 -10.39
N GLU A 74 8.81 3.02 -9.39
CA GLU A 74 8.36 1.68 -9.00
C GLU A 74 7.35 1.14 -10.01
N ASN A 75 7.54 -0.12 -10.39
CA ASN A 75 6.58 -0.87 -11.20
C ASN A 75 6.59 -2.33 -10.77
N THR A 76 6.20 -2.57 -9.52
CA THR A 76 6.13 -3.91 -8.94
C THR A 76 4.79 -4.52 -9.31
N VAL A 77 4.78 -5.73 -9.87
CA VAL A 77 3.56 -6.48 -10.18
C VAL A 77 3.59 -7.79 -9.40
N VAL A 78 2.49 -8.08 -8.71
CA VAL A 78 2.36 -9.24 -7.82
C VAL A 78 1.19 -10.10 -8.29
N VAL A 79 1.51 -11.33 -8.66
CA VAL A 79 0.51 -12.37 -8.93
C VAL A 79 -0.06 -12.82 -7.60
N HIS A 80 -1.36 -12.64 -7.42
CA HIS A 80 -2.06 -13.00 -6.20
C HIS A 80 -2.76 -14.35 -6.39
N SER A 81 -2.72 -15.23 -5.38
CA SER A 81 -3.37 -16.56 -5.43
C SER A 81 -4.08 -16.87 -4.11
N PRO A 82 -5.14 -17.71 -4.11
CA PRO A 82 -5.85 -18.07 -2.89
C PRO A 82 -4.93 -18.56 -1.78
N GLY A 83 -5.10 -18.01 -0.57
CA GLY A 83 -4.27 -18.27 0.61
C GLY A 83 -3.04 -17.38 0.74
N MET A 84 -2.73 -16.55 -0.26
CA MET A 84 -1.69 -15.51 -0.15
C MET A 84 -2.27 -14.24 0.47
N ALA A 85 -1.44 -13.52 1.23
CA ALA A 85 -1.73 -12.18 1.71
C ALA A 85 -0.57 -11.24 1.40
N LEU A 86 -0.92 -10.05 0.93
CA LEU A 86 -0.01 -8.94 0.71
C LEU A 86 -0.18 -7.93 1.83
N MET A 87 0.93 -7.46 2.40
CA MET A 87 0.94 -6.41 3.40
C MET A 87 1.78 -5.26 2.87
N HIS A 88 1.26 -4.04 2.92
CA HIS A 88 1.95 -2.85 2.41
C HIS A 88 1.55 -1.60 3.18
N ALA A 89 2.37 -0.54 3.07
CA ALA A 89 1.99 0.77 3.59
C ALA A 89 0.76 1.29 2.83
N GLY A 90 -0.21 1.90 3.52
CA GLY A 90 -1.40 2.46 2.86
C GLY A 90 -1.06 3.60 1.89
N GLN A 91 0.11 4.23 2.07
CA GLN A 91 0.63 5.30 1.21
C GLN A 91 1.30 4.81 -0.08
N HIS A 92 1.33 3.50 -0.32
CA HIS A 92 1.72 2.99 -1.63
C HIS A 92 0.61 3.23 -2.65
N PHE A 93 0.98 3.84 -3.78
CA PHE A 93 0.11 3.90 -4.94
C PHE A 93 0.02 2.52 -5.56
N HIS A 94 -1.19 1.98 -5.63
CA HIS A 94 -1.41 0.64 -6.14
C HIS A 94 -2.78 0.51 -6.78
N GLY A 95 -2.99 -0.60 -7.48
CA GLY A 95 -4.28 -0.96 -8.05
C GLY A 95 -4.33 -2.44 -8.42
N ALA A 96 -5.43 -2.85 -9.03
CA ALA A 96 -5.59 -4.19 -9.56
C ALA A 96 -5.68 -4.13 -11.08
N LYS A 97 -4.89 -4.94 -11.78
CA LYS A 97 -5.03 -5.12 -13.24
C LYS A 97 -6.35 -5.84 -13.55
N PRO A 98 -6.87 -5.72 -14.78
CA PRO A 98 -8.09 -6.41 -15.17
C PRO A 98 -8.01 -7.93 -15.01
N LEU A 99 -9.09 -8.51 -14.47
CA LEU A 99 -9.37 -9.94 -14.50
C LEU A 99 -9.59 -10.38 -15.96
N SER A 100 -8.91 -11.42 -16.42
CA SER A 100 -9.09 -11.97 -17.77
C SER A 100 -10.11 -13.11 -17.81
N SER A 101 -10.23 -13.89 -16.73
CA SER A 101 -11.22 -14.96 -16.61
C SER A 101 -11.53 -15.26 -15.14
N GLY A 102 -12.70 -15.87 -14.89
CA GLY A 102 -13.08 -16.41 -13.58
C GLY A 102 -13.60 -15.39 -12.57
N GLU A 103 -13.38 -15.68 -11.29
CA GLU A 103 -13.72 -14.80 -10.17
C GLU A 103 -12.65 -14.83 -9.08
N ARG A 104 -12.45 -13.69 -8.43
CA ARG A 104 -11.42 -13.48 -7.40
C ARG A 104 -12.03 -12.78 -6.19
N HIS A 105 -11.80 -13.32 -5.01
CA HIS A 105 -12.28 -12.76 -3.75
C HIS A 105 -11.13 -12.45 -2.81
N ASN A 106 -11.08 -11.20 -2.35
CA ASN A 106 -10.06 -10.76 -1.41
C ASN A 106 -10.72 -10.23 -0.12
N LEU A 107 -10.11 -10.53 1.02
CA LEU A 107 -10.31 -9.84 2.28
C LEU A 107 -9.28 -8.71 2.38
N VAL A 108 -9.75 -7.48 2.53
CA VAL A 108 -8.91 -6.31 2.74
C VAL A 108 -9.11 -5.81 4.17
N MET A 109 -8.01 -5.47 4.83
CA MET A 109 -7.98 -4.89 6.17
C MET A 109 -7.14 -3.62 6.14
N TRP A 110 -7.79 -2.49 6.36
CA TRP A 110 -7.14 -1.21 6.62
C TRP A 110 -6.84 -1.10 8.11
N MET A 111 -5.56 -1.21 8.46
CA MET A 111 -5.08 -1.09 9.84
C MET A 111 -4.62 0.34 10.07
N ARG A 112 -5.17 0.97 11.10
CA ARG A 112 -4.96 2.40 11.40
C ARG A 112 -4.31 2.64 12.75
N SER A 113 -3.57 3.75 12.85
CA SER A 113 -2.98 4.26 14.08
C SER A 113 -3.32 5.75 14.25
N SER A 114 -4.17 6.05 15.23
CA SER A 114 -4.49 7.45 15.56
C SER A 114 -3.27 8.28 15.96
N SER A 115 -2.27 7.66 16.59
CA SER A 115 -1.02 8.32 16.99
C SER A 115 -0.12 8.67 15.81
N PHE A 116 -0.10 7.84 14.76
CA PHE A 116 0.66 8.12 13.56
C PHE A 116 -0.02 9.18 12.70
N GLU A 117 -1.34 9.05 12.51
CA GLU A 117 -2.18 10.02 11.78
C GLU A 117 -2.06 11.43 12.38
N SER A 118 -1.94 11.53 13.71
CA SER A 118 -1.77 12.80 14.42
C SER A 118 -0.32 13.28 14.54
N SER A 119 0.65 12.55 13.99
CA SER A 119 2.07 12.92 14.07
C SER A 119 2.37 14.24 13.34
N PRO A 120 3.39 15.01 13.76
CA PRO A 120 3.77 16.24 13.08
C PRO A 120 4.07 16.05 11.60
N ALA A 121 4.70 14.92 11.22
CA ALA A 121 5.00 14.62 9.82
C ALA A 121 3.73 14.45 8.98
N GLN A 122 2.75 13.67 9.46
CA GLN A 122 1.48 13.48 8.74
C GLN A 122 0.65 14.76 8.68
N ARG A 123 0.61 15.54 9.77
CA ARG A 123 -0.07 16.84 9.80
C ARG A 123 0.56 17.84 8.84
N PHE A 124 1.88 17.95 8.83
CA PHE A 124 2.60 18.83 7.91
C PHE A 124 2.27 18.50 6.46
N THR A 125 2.30 17.22 6.07
CA THR A 125 1.91 16.81 4.71
C THR A 125 0.48 17.25 4.40
N SER A 126 -0.47 17.04 5.32
CA SER A 126 -1.88 17.41 5.08
C SER A 126 -2.09 18.93 4.95
N GLU A 127 -1.41 19.73 5.77
CA GLU A 127 -1.56 21.18 5.82
C GLU A 127 -0.84 21.87 4.65
N CYS A 128 0.40 21.47 4.38
CA CYS A 128 1.20 22.07 3.31
C CYS A 128 0.72 21.65 1.92
N ALA A 129 0.34 20.37 1.71
CA ALA A 129 -0.21 19.94 0.43
C ALA A 129 -1.57 20.60 0.13
N ALA A 130 -2.41 20.84 1.16
CA ALA A 130 -3.67 21.55 1.00
C ALA A 130 -3.49 23.05 0.68
N SER A 131 -2.40 23.67 1.14
CA SER A 131 -2.08 25.08 0.87
C SER A 131 -1.46 25.35 -0.51
N GLY A 132 -1.16 24.32 -1.30
CA GLY A 132 -0.46 24.41 -2.59
C GLY A 132 -1.21 25.05 -3.77
N THR A 133 -2.34 25.73 -3.55
CA THR A 133 -3.00 26.55 -4.58
C THR A 133 -2.43 27.97 -4.69
N GLY A 134 -1.40 28.32 -3.91
CA GLY A 134 -0.67 29.58 -4.00
C GLY A 134 0.58 29.47 -4.87
N SER A 135 0.58 30.20 -5.99
CA SER A 135 1.72 30.31 -6.89
C SER A 135 2.95 31.00 -6.26
N SER A 136 4.11 30.64 -6.81
CA SER A 136 5.40 31.33 -6.80
C SER A 136 6.29 31.25 -5.54
N GLY A 137 7.41 30.54 -5.69
CA GLY A 137 8.59 30.64 -4.82
C GLY A 137 9.08 29.31 -4.27
N ILE A 138 9.54 28.39 -5.14
CA ILE A 138 10.30 27.22 -4.68
C ILE A 138 11.73 27.68 -4.39
N GLU A 139 12.01 28.04 -3.14
CA GLU A 139 13.35 27.87 -2.60
C GLU A 139 13.55 26.36 -2.40
N GLU A 140 14.51 25.79 -3.12
CA GLU A 140 15.02 24.45 -2.87
C GLU A 140 15.46 24.34 -1.41
N TYR A 141 14.70 23.61 -0.59
CA TYR A 141 15.17 23.17 0.71
C TYR A 141 15.96 21.86 0.52
N PRO A 142 17.28 21.86 0.79
CA PRO A 142 18.07 20.64 0.67
C PRO A 142 17.87 19.78 1.93
N ASN A 143 17.69 18.48 1.70
CA ASN A 143 17.84 17.40 2.68
C ASN A 143 16.73 17.21 3.72
N ALA A 144 15.55 16.75 3.27
CA ALA A 144 14.82 15.75 4.06
C ALA A 144 15.30 14.35 3.62
N HIS A 145 16.43 13.90 4.16
CA HIS A 145 16.82 12.49 4.10
C HIS A 145 15.85 11.67 4.96
N LEU A 146 14.63 11.47 4.47
CA LEU A 146 13.79 10.36 4.92
C LEU A 146 14.33 9.13 4.20
N ALA A 147 14.83 8.19 4.99
CA ALA A 147 15.43 6.96 4.50
C ALA A 147 14.46 6.27 3.53
N ALA A 148 14.77 6.32 2.24
CA ALA A 148 14.22 5.40 1.27
C ALA A 148 14.72 4.01 1.66
N THR A 149 13.98 3.32 2.52
CA THR A 149 14.18 1.89 2.72
C THR A 149 13.74 1.21 1.44
N ASP A 150 14.70 0.54 0.82
CA ASP A 150 14.53 -0.24 -0.41
C ASP A 150 13.44 -1.31 -0.20
N THR A 151 12.24 -1.02 -0.71
CA THR A 151 11.07 -1.91 -0.68
C THR A 151 11.27 -3.17 -1.52
N ALA A 152 12.34 -3.24 -2.34
CA ALA A 152 12.70 -4.45 -3.07
C ALA A 152 13.08 -5.63 -2.15
N SER A 153 13.42 -5.35 -0.88
CA SER A 153 13.82 -6.37 0.08
C SER A 153 12.69 -7.28 0.58
N VAL A 154 11.42 -6.86 0.45
CA VAL A 154 10.26 -7.66 0.92
C VAL A 154 9.81 -8.72 -0.11
N PHE A 155 10.17 -8.57 -1.39
CA PHE A 155 9.75 -9.50 -2.45
C PHE A 155 10.77 -10.59 -2.83
N ARG A 156 12.00 -10.56 -2.30
CA ARG A 156 13.09 -11.46 -2.74
C ARG A 156 13.74 -12.25 -1.61
N ARG A 157 12.98 -13.06 -0.87
CA ARG A 157 13.57 -14.11 -0.02
C ARG A 157 13.00 -15.50 -0.30
N ARG A 158 13.09 -15.93 -1.57
CA ARG A 158 12.77 -17.31 -1.94
C ARG A 158 13.73 -18.03 -2.90
N GLU A 159 14.90 -17.46 -3.22
CA GLU A 159 15.84 -18.10 -4.17
C GLU A 159 17.27 -18.36 -3.62
N GLU A 160 17.52 -18.27 -2.31
CA GLU A 160 18.85 -18.56 -1.72
C GLU A 160 18.85 -19.64 -0.61
N LEU A 161 17.86 -20.54 -0.63
CA LEU A 161 17.90 -21.76 0.17
C LEU A 161 17.72 -22.97 -0.74
N LYS A 162 18.78 -23.28 -1.49
CA LYS A 162 19.10 -24.60 -2.03
C LYS A 162 20.58 -24.86 -1.84
#